data_AF-A0A7C5JL26-F1
#
_entry.id   AF-A0A7C5JL26-F1
#
_cell.length_a   1.000
_cell.length_b   1.000
_cell.length_c   1.000
_cell.angle_alpha   90.00
_cell.angle_beta   90.00
_cell.angle_gamma   90.00
#
_symmetry.space_group_name_H-M   'P 1'
#
loop_
_entity.id
_entity.type
_entity.pdbx_description
1 polymer ?
#
loop_
_entity_poly.entity_id
_entity_poly.type
_entity_poly.pdbx_seq_one_letter_code
_entity_poly.pdbx_strand_id
1 'polypeptide(L)' 'MNTQMPSDAKFERHYRKHRKHLKLKGLRPKTIDAYSRAIRRIGNYFDGRIDDLTTEQLLDYF' A
#
# COMPACT_ATOMS: atom_id res chain seq x y z
N MET A 1 12.22 -4.59 -7.22
CA MET A 1 10.77 -4.60 -6.90
C MET A 1 10.20 -3.21 -7.12
N ASN A 2 9.11 -3.08 -7.89
CA ASN A 2 8.48 -1.79 -8.15
C ASN A 2 7.82 -1.23 -6.87
N THR A 3 8.22 -0.03 -6.46
CA THR A 3 7.64 0.67 -5.30
C THR A 3 7.19 2.09 -5.63
N GLN A 4 7.04 2.38 -6.94
CA GLN A 4 6.44 3.62 -7.42
C GLN A 4 4.97 3.69 -7.01
N MET A 5 4.35 4.87 -7.13
CA MET A 5 2.92 4.99 -6.91
C MET A 5 2.18 4.25 -8.03
N PRO A 6 1.29 3.30 -7.73
CA PRO A 6 0.36 2.77 -8.72
C PRO A 6 -0.48 3.88 -9.35
N SER A 7 -0.75 3.80 -10.64
CA SER A 7 -1.49 4.83 -11.40
C SER A 7 -2.98 4.92 -11.05
N ASP A 8 -3.51 3.96 -10.29
CA ASP A 8 -4.92 3.95 -9.89
C ASP A 8 -5.26 5.10 -8.92
N ALA A 9 -6.22 5.94 -9.30
CA ALA A 9 -6.60 7.12 -8.53
C ALA A 9 -7.27 6.77 -7.18
N LYS A 10 -7.97 5.63 -7.11
CA LYS A 10 -8.58 5.15 -5.86
C LYS A 10 -7.47 4.72 -4.89
N PHE A 11 -6.49 3.96 -5.37
CA PHE A 11 -5.30 3.59 -4.61
C PHE A 11 -4.57 4.82 -4.07
N GLU A 12 -4.28 5.82 -4.92
CA GLU A 12 -3.57 7.02 -4.49
C GLU A 12 -4.31 7.73 -3.35
N ARG A 13 -5.64 7.87 -3.48
CA ARG A 13 -6.47 8.48 -2.44
C ARG A 13 -6.41 7.71 -1.12
N HIS A 14 -6.52 6.38 -1.16
CA HIS A 14 -6.43 5.54 0.04
C HIS A 14 -5.02 5.56 0.64
N TYR A 15 -3.98 5.52 -0.20
CA TYR A 15 -2.58 5.65 0.22
C TYR A 15 -2.31 6.95 0.97
N ARG A 16 -2.79 8.09 0.44
CA ARG A 16 -2.66 9.40 1.12
C ARG A 16 -3.35 9.39 2.49
N LYS A 17 -4.55 8.83 2.59
CA LYS A 17 -5.28 8.67 3.87
C LYS A 17 -4.52 7.77 4.85
N HIS A 18 -4.01 6.63 4.38
CA HIS A 18 -3.22 5.70 5.18
C HIS A 18 -1.97 6.39 5.75
N ARG A 19 -1.20 7.09 4.93
CA ARG A 19 -0.01 7.82 5.38
C ARG A 19 -0.35 8.91 6.41
N LYS A 20 -1.45 9.65 6.24
CA LYS A 20 -1.93 10.62 7.24
C LYS A 20 -2.28 9.92 8.56
N HIS A 21 -2.98 8.80 8.49
CA HIS A 21 -3.35 8.01 9.67
C HIS A 21 -2.12 7.50 10.45
N LEU A 22 -1.11 6.95 9.75
CA LEU A 22 0.11 6.48 10.41
C LEU A 22 0.87 7.59 11.14
N LYS A 23 0.89 8.81 10.58
CA LYS A 23 1.46 9.99 11.24
C LYS A 23 0.68 10.38 12.49
N LEU A 24 -0.66 10.41 12.40
CA LEU A 24 -1.52 10.73 13.54
C LEU A 24 -1.41 9.70 14.68
N LYS A 25 -1.12 8.43 14.34
CA LYS A 25 -0.81 7.38 15.32
C LYS A 25 0.56 7.55 16.01
N GLY A 26 1.36 8.56 15.64
CA GLY A 26 2.67 8.79 16.26
C GLY A 26 3.73 7.75 15.92
N LEU A 27 3.58 7.02 14.80
CA LEU A 27 4.56 6.02 14.40
C LEU A 27 5.88 6.68 13.97
N ARG A 28 7.01 6.00 14.26
CA ARG A 28 8.33 6.48 13.85
C ARG A 28 8.42 6.61 12.33
N PRO A 29 9.14 7.63 11.79
CA PRO A 29 9.28 7.81 10.34
C PRO A 29 9.73 6.54 9.60
N LYS A 30 10.73 5.83 10.14
CA LYS A 30 11.21 4.56 9.56
C LYS A 30 10.13 3.49 9.43
N THR A 31 9.18 3.45 10.35
CA THR A 31 8.05 2.51 10.34
C THR A 31 7.03 2.93 9.28
N ILE A 32 6.73 4.23 9.19
CA ILE A 32 5.84 4.78 8.16
C ILE A 32 6.40 4.50 6.77
N ASP A 33 7.70 4.67 6.57
CA ASP A 33 8.37 4.42 5.29
C ASP A 33 8.37 2.94 4.94
N ALA A 34 8.59 2.06 5.91
CA ALA A 34 8.49 0.61 5.71
C ALA A 34 7.09 0.18 5.27
N TYR A 35 6.04 0.63 5.98
CA TYR A 35 4.65 0.31 5.64
C TYR A 35 4.25 0.92 4.29
N SER A 36 4.63 2.17 4.04
CA SER A 36 4.39 2.83 2.75
C SER A 36 5.02 2.07 1.59
N ARG A 37 6.24 1.54 1.78
CA ARG A 37 6.94 0.75 0.76
C ARG A 37 6.23 -0.58 0.51
N ALA A 38 5.83 -1.28 1.58
CA ALA A 38 5.10 -2.55 1.47
C ALA A 38 3.76 -2.37 0.72
N ILE A 39 2.97 -1.37 1.09
CA ILE A 39 1.69 -1.07 0.44
C ILE A 39 1.87 -0.72 -1.04
N ARG A 40 2.87 0.10 -1.41
CA ARG A 40 3.15 0.38 -2.83
C ARG A 40 3.61 -0.86 -3.58
N ARG A 41 4.38 -1.75 -2.94
CA ARG A 41 4.82 -3.01 -3.57
C ARG A 41 3.63 -3.91 -3.89
N ILE A 42 2.73 -4.11 -2.93
CA ILE A 42 1.49 -4.88 -3.12
C ILE A 42 0.60 -4.20 -4.17
N GLY A 43 0.44 -2.88 -4.07
CA GLY A 43 -0.31 -2.09 -5.03
C GLY A 43 0.20 -2.23 -6.46
N ASN A 44 1.52 -2.22 -6.70
CA ASN A 44 2.06 -2.41 -8.06
C ASN A 44 1.86 -3.84 -8.59
N TYR A 45 1.70 -4.84 -7.73
CA TYR A 45 1.46 -6.21 -8.16
C TYR A 45 0.00 -6.42 -8.60
N PHE A 46 -0.94 -5.77 -7.92
CA PHE A 46 -2.38 -5.86 -8.19
C PHE A 46 -2.95 -4.66 -8.96
N ASP A 47 -2.13 -3.90 -9.69
CA ASP A 47 -2.54 -2.70 -10.44
C ASP A 47 -3.35 -1.67 -9.61
N GLY A 48 -3.00 -1.53 -8.34
CA GLY A 48 -3.66 -0.65 -7.38
C GLY A 48 -4.97 -1.20 -6.80
N ARG A 49 -5.46 -2.36 -7.27
CA ARG A 49 -6.71 -2.98 -6.82
C ARG A 49 -6.46 -3.90 -5.63
N ILE A 50 -6.32 -3.31 -4.45
CA ILE A 50 -6.03 -4.05 -3.20
C ILE A 50 -7.18 -4.05 -2.20
N ASP A 51 -8.37 -3.58 -2.61
CA ASP A 51 -9.52 -3.42 -1.72
C ASP A 51 -10.30 -4.71 -1.50
N ASP A 52 -10.18 -5.68 -2.42
CA ASP A 52 -10.96 -6.92 -2.44
C ASP A 52 -10.10 -8.08 -2.98
N LEU A 53 -9.01 -8.36 -2.27
CA LEU A 53 -8.10 -9.47 -2.61
C LEU A 53 -8.67 -10.79 -2.11
N THR A 54 -8.72 -11.80 -2.99
CA THR A 54 -9.08 -13.16 -2.60
C THR A 54 -7.94 -13.85 -1.86
N THR A 55 -8.25 -14.91 -1.12
CA THR A 55 -7.24 -15.73 -0.45
C THR A 55 -6.24 -16.31 -1.44
N GLU A 56 -6.70 -16.73 -2.62
CA GLU A 56 -5.85 -17.27 -3.69
C GLU A 56 -4.88 -16.20 -4.23
N GLN A 57 -5.35 -14.96 -4.42
CA GLN A 57 -4.50 -13.84 -4.80
C GLN A 57 -3.45 -13.52 -3.73
N LEU A 58 -3.82 -13.63 -2.45
CA LEU A 58 -2.85 -13.46 -1.36
C LEU A 58 -1.80 -14.58 -1.36
N LEU A 59 -2.20 -15.83 -1.63
CA LEU A 59 -1.28 -16.97 -1.72
C LEU A 59 -0.34 -16.88 -2.93
N ASP A 60 -0.79 -16.32 -4.05
CA ASP A 60 0.06 -16.08 -5.23
C ASP A 60 1.14 -15.01 -4.96
N TYR A 61 0.85 -14.07 -4.07
CA TYR A 61 1.76 -12.96 -3.75
C TYR A 61 2.79 -13.26 -2.65
N PHE A 62 2.43 -14.05 -1.63
CA PHE A 62 3.23 -14.30 -0.43
C PHE A 62 4.01 -15.62 -0.49
#